data_AF-A0A7S2SZ66-F1
#
_entry.id   AF-A0A7S2SZ66-F1
#
_cell.length_a   1.000
_cell.length_b   1.000
_cell.length_c   1.000
_cell.angle_alpha   90.00
_cell.angle_beta   90.00
_cell.angle_gamma   90.00
#
_symmetry.space_group_name_H-M   'P 1'
#
loop_
_entity.id
_entity.type
_entity.pdbx_description
1 polymer ?
#
loop_
_entity_poly.entity_id
_entity_poly.type
_entity_poly.pdbx_seq_one_letter_code
_entity_poly.pdbx_strand_id
1 'polypeptide(L)'
;RSATMPKGVFNNKRRKKKPYGVRIGRPKEYFATVAEAVAALEAYRAGKLKKRETDRAALAVKRARDLAIYGRSSATEREVALALVARWEATIPGSAALVLNDGTKADVLLRLSEEDAWLPVQLKTTGGAKKGEPNTWYFHNVTGYSGMCVVCWRCDVGDAWVYNGNALNERGKLDLSVTPLRKNCELALARDLNLDALVQWLSEQAQAQAQAQAQAQAQ
;
A
#
# COMPACT_ATOMS: atom_id res chain seq x y z
N ARG A 1 -22.29 24.08 -33.62
CA ARG A 1 -21.36 23.38 -32.69
C ARG A 1 -21.54 24.01 -31.32
N SER A 2 -22.17 23.31 -30.38
CA SER A 2 -22.37 23.82 -29.01
C SER A 2 -21.00 24.05 -28.38
N ALA A 3 -20.73 25.28 -27.92
CA ALA A 3 -19.49 25.59 -27.21
C ALA A 3 -19.29 24.58 -26.07
N THR A 4 -18.17 23.85 -26.10
CA THR A 4 -17.84 22.83 -25.11
C THR A 4 -17.76 23.51 -23.74
N MET A 5 -18.63 23.11 -22.80
CA MET A 5 -18.69 23.71 -21.47
C MET A 5 -17.35 23.48 -20.73
N PRO A 6 -16.75 24.51 -20.08
CA PRO A 6 -15.52 24.32 -19.32
C PRO A 6 -15.65 23.30 -18.19
N LYS A 7 -14.59 22.53 -17.95
CA LYS A 7 -14.57 21.43 -16.96
C LYS A 7 -14.84 21.95 -15.54
N GLY A 8 -15.99 21.54 -14.99
CA GLY A 8 -16.45 21.89 -13.65
C GLY A 8 -17.54 22.97 -13.60
N VAL A 9 -17.87 23.56 -14.75
CA VAL A 9 -19.05 24.43 -14.95
C VAL A 9 -20.17 23.60 -15.56
N PHE A 10 -21.41 23.81 -15.12
CA PHE A 10 -22.59 23.17 -15.71
C PHE A 10 -23.72 24.17 -15.95
N ASN A 11 -24.56 23.93 -16.96
CA ASN A 11 -25.72 24.77 -17.23
C ASN A 11 -26.99 24.16 -16.61
N ASN A 12 -27.65 24.91 -15.74
CA ASN A 12 -28.96 24.61 -15.19
C ASN A 12 -30.04 25.43 -15.91
N LYS A 13 -30.67 24.82 -16.91
CA LYS A 13 -31.74 25.41 -17.73
C LYS A 13 -32.96 25.88 -16.94
N ARG A 14 -33.16 25.42 -15.70
CA ARG A 14 -34.28 25.87 -14.84
C ARG A 14 -34.04 27.27 -14.26
N ARG A 15 -32.80 27.78 -14.26
CA ARG A 15 -32.46 29.10 -13.74
C ARG A 15 -32.30 30.11 -14.88
N LYS A 16 -33.32 30.95 -15.08
CA LYS A 16 -33.35 31.93 -16.18
C LYS A 16 -32.31 33.06 -16.07
N LYS A 17 -32.03 33.54 -14.85
CA LYS A 17 -31.11 34.69 -14.62
C LYS A 17 -29.65 34.29 -14.38
N LYS A 18 -29.42 33.11 -13.78
CA LYS A 18 -28.09 32.60 -13.44
C LYS A 18 -28.00 31.11 -13.77
N PRO A 19 -27.91 30.75 -15.06
CA PRO A 19 -27.97 29.36 -15.48
C PRO A 19 -26.67 28.59 -15.18
N TYR A 20 -25.52 29.25 -15.09
CA TYR A 20 -24.22 28.56 -15.00
C TYR A 20 -23.83 28.27 -13.56
N GLY A 21 -23.72 27.01 -13.18
CA GLY A 21 -23.38 26.58 -11.82
C GLY A 21 -21.99 25.99 -11.70
N VAL A 22 -21.38 26.16 -10.52
CA VAL A 22 -20.13 25.49 -10.11
C VAL A 22 -20.24 24.91 -8.71
N ARG A 23 -19.47 23.85 -8.43
CA ARG A 23 -19.40 23.21 -7.11
C ARG A 23 -18.20 23.76 -6.33
N ILE A 24 -18.35 24.96 -5.76
CA ILE A 24 -17.32 25.64 -4.96
C ILE A 24 -17.65 25.67 -3.46
N GLY A 25 -18.36 24.65 -2.97
CA GLY A 25 -18.79 24.54 -1.58
C GLY A 25 -20.15 23.85 -1.45
N ARG A 26 -20.76 23.97 -0.27
CA ARG A 26 -22.20 23.70 -0.06
C ARG A 26 -22.83 24.99 0.49
N PRO A 27 -23.87 25.56 -0.15
CA PRO A 27 -24.54 25.09 -1.38
C PRO A 27 -23.75 25.37 -2.68
N LYS A 28 -24.28 24.92 -3.83
CA LYS A 28 -23.73 25.22 -5.16
C LYS A 28 -23.99 26.69 -5.51
N GLU A 29 -23.03 27.33 -6.16
CA GLU A 29 -23.15 28.71 -6.61
C GLU A 29 -23.50 28.79 -8.10
N TYR A 30 -24.22 29.84 -8.48
CA TYR A 30 -24.72 30.06 -9.83
C TYR A 30 -24.44 31.48 -10.30
N PHE A 31 -24.10 31.62 -11.58
CA PHE A 31 -23.59 32.82 -12.22
C PHE A 31 -24.35 33.12 -13.51
N ALA A 32 -24.33 34.39 -13.92
CA ALA A 32 -25.05 34.85 -15.11
C ALA A 32 -24.31 34.44 -16.38
N THR A 33 -22.97 34.39 -16.33
CA THR A 33 -22.13 34.05 -17.48
C THR A 33 -21.21 32.85 -17.20
N VAL A 34 -20.73 32.20 -18.27
CA VAL A 34 -19.72 31.13 -18.17
C VAL A 34 -18.40 31.68 -17.62
N ALA A 35 -18.01 32.90 -18.01
CA ALA A 35 -16.77 33.54 -17.56
C ALA A 35 -16.76 33.77 -16.05
N GLU A 36 -17.87 34.26 -15.48
CA GLU A 36 -18.03 34.42 -14.03
C GLU A 36 -17.92 33.07 -13.29
N ALA A 37 -18.56 32.02 -13.83
CA ALA A 37 -18.51 30.69 -13.25
C ALA A 37 -17.08 30.11 -13.27
N VAL A 38 -16.33 30.30 -14.37
CA VAL A 38 -14.93 29.88 -14.48
C VAL A 38 -14.05 30.64 -13.50
N ALA A 39 -14.15 31.97 -13.44
CA ALA A 39 -13.36 32.79 -12.53
C ALA A 39 -13.60 32.40 -11.06
N ALA A 40 -14.86 32.17 -10.66
CA ALA A 40 -15.19 31.70 -9.32
C ALA A 40 -14.61 30.31 -9.01
N LEU A 41 -14.63 29.39 -9.99
CA LEU A 41 -14.04 28.06 -9.85
C LEU A 41 -12.51 28.10 -9.72
N GLU A 42 -11.84 28.95 -10.49
CA GLU A 42 -10.39 29.13 -10.43
C GLU A 42 -9.95 29.76 -9.12
N ALA A 43 -10.64 30.81 -8.68
CA ALA A 43 -10.39 31.43 -7.37
C ALA A 43 -10.56 30.43 -6.22
N TYR A 44 -11.61 29.60 -6.27
CA TYR A 44 -11.83 28.54 -5.29
C TYR A 44 -10.69 27.51 -5.29
N ARG A 45 -10.26 27.04 -6.47
CA ARG A 45 -9.14 26.08 -6.60
C ARG A 45 -7.83 26.67 -6.08
N ALA A 46 -7.53 27.92 -6.42
CA ALA A 46 -6.36 28.63 -5.92
C ALA A 46 -6.39 28.76 -4.39
N GLY A 47 -7.54 29.12 -3.81
CA GLY A 47 -7.73 29.16 -2.35
C GLY A 47 -7.53 27.80 -1.68
N LYS A 48 -8.03 26.71 -2.29
CA LYS A 48 -7.81 25.34 -1.79
C LYS A 48 -6.34 24.93 -1.87
N LEU A 49 -5.62 25.31 -2.93
CA LEU A 49 -4.19 25.03 -3.07
C LEU A 49 -3.40 25.73 -1.96
N LYS A 50 -3.63 27.04 -1.78
CA LYS A 50 -3.03 27.81 -0.69
C LYS A 50 -3.31 27.20 0.67
N LYS A 51 -4.56 26.82 0.94
CA LYS A 51 -4.92 26.14 2.21
C LYS A 51 -4.13 24.84 2.40
N ARG A 52 -4.01 24.00 1.36
CA ARG A 52 -3.23 22.76 1.43
C ARG A 52 -1.74 23.02 1.70
N GLU A 53 -1.18 24.07 1.12
CA GLU A 53 0.20 24.49 1.38
C GLU A 53 0.37 24.97 2.83
N THR A 54 -0.55 25.80 3.33
CA THR A 54 -0.55 26.25 4.74
C THR A 54 -0.70 25.06 5.69
N ASP A 55 -1.66 24.16 5.45
CA ASP A 55 -1.90 22.96 6.28
C ASP A 55 -0.65 22.05 6.25
N ARG A 56 0.00 21.90 5.09
CA ARG A 56 1.25 21.14 4.94
C ARG A 56 2.40 21.78 5.73
N ALA A 57 2.55 23.10 5.65
CA ALA A 57 3.57 23.84 6.37
C ALA A 57 3.35 23.77 7.89
N ALA A 58 2.10 23.91 8.36
CA ALA A 58 1.75 23.79 9.78
C ALA A 58 2.05 22.40 10.33
N LEU A 59 1.86 21.35 9.52
CA LEU A 59 2.19 19.98 9.90
C LEU A 59 3.68 19.62 9.73
N ALA A 60 4.51 20.49 9.14
CA ALA A 60 5.90 20.16 8.82
C ALA A 60 6.73 19.83 10.07
N VAL A 61 6.56 20.59 11.15
CA VAL A 61 7.28 20.35 12.42
C VAL A 61 6.88 19.02 13.05
N LYS A 62 5.56 18.74 13.10
CA LYS A 62 5.05 17.46 13.59
C LYS A 62 5.58 16.31 12.72
N ARG A 63 5.52 16.44 11.39
CA ARG A 63 6.04 15.43 10.47
C ARG A 63 7.55 15.21 10.62
N ALA A 64 8.34 16.27 10.79
CA ALA A 64 9.77 16.16 11.01
C ALA A 64 10.08 15.46 12.35
N ARG A 65 9.32 15.77 13.40
CA ARG A 65 9.42 15.09 14.70
C ARG A 65 9.00 13.62 14.60
N ASP A 66 7.86 13.34 13.98
CA ASP A 66 7.38 11.98 13.76
C ASP A 66 8.36 11.19 12.87
N LEU A 67 8.99 11.83 11.88
CA LEU A 67 10.04 11.22 11.07
C LEU A 67 11.33 10.97 11.88
N ALA A 68 11.71 11.87 12.78
CA ALA A 68 12.86 11.67 13.65
C ALA A 68 12.64 10.55 14.69
N ILE A 69 11.42 10.41 15.19
CA ILE A 69 11.06 9.41 16.23
C ILE A 69 10.70 8.06 15.61
N TYR A 70 9.95 8.06 14.51
CA TYR A 70 9.33 6.87 13.92
C TYR A 70 9.72 6.64 12.44
N GLY A 71 10.33 7.62 11.79
CA GLY A 71 10.39 7.74 10.33
C GLY A 71 11.33 6.82 9.56
N ARG A 72 11.94 5.84 10.23
CA ARG A 72 12.71 4.80 9.51
C ARG A 72 11.89 3.56 9.20
N SER A 73 10.79 3.28 9.91
CA SER A 73 10.05 2.02 9.70
C SER A 73 9.49 1.89 8.28
N SER A 74 8.80 2.93 7.78
CA SER A 74 8.27 2.93 6.41
C SER A 74 9.36 2.99 5.33
N ALA A 75 10.47 3.67 5.60
CA ALA A 75 11.61 3.70 4.68
C ALA A 75 12.26 2.32 4.57
N THR A 76 12.48 1.64 5.70
CA THR A 76 13.03 0.29 5.76
C THR A 76 12.11 -0.73 5.11
N GLU A 77 10.80 -0.66 5.33
CA GLU A 77 9.83 -1.51 4.62
C GLU A 77 9.88 -1.31 3.11
N ARG A 78 9.98 -0.05 2.66
CA ARG A 78 10.13 0.27 1.24
C ARG A 78 11.46 -0.17 0.65
N GLU A 79 12.56 -0.06 1.39
CA GLU A 79 13.88 -0.57 1.00
C GLU A 79 13.86 -2.09 0.83
N VAL A 80 13.25 -2.81 1.77
CA VAL A 80 13.07 -4.27 1.67
C VAL A 80 12.16 -4.63 0.48
N ALA A 81 11.08 -3.87 0.26
CA ALA A 81 10.20 -4.07 -0.91
C ALA A 81 10.95 -3.91 -2.23
N LEU A 82 11.76 -2.85 -2.35
CA LEU A 82 12.57 -2.60 -3.55
C LEU A 82 13.64 -3.68 -3.75
N ALA A 83 14.29 -4.12 -2.66
CA ALA A 83 15.28 -5.20 -2.72
C ALA A 83 14.65 -6.52 -3.16
N LEU A 84 13.46 -6.84 -2.63
CA LEU A 84 12.69 -8.03 -3.02
C LEU A 84 12.31 -8.01 -4.49
N VAL A 85 11.76 -6.90 -4.99
CA VAL A 85 11.39 -6.74 -6.40
C VAL A 85 12.61 -6.86 -7.32
N ALA A 86 13.70 -6.15 -7.00
CA ALA A 86 14.92 -6.23 -7.79
C ALA A 86 15.50 -7.64 -7.83
N ARG A 87 15.47 -8.37 -6.70
CA ARG A 87 15.94 -9.76 -6.67
C ARG A 87 15.00 -10.70 -7.42
N TRP A 88 13.69 -10.51 -7.31
CA TRP A 88 12.70 -11.29 -8.05
C TRP A 88 12.93 -11.21 -9.56
N GLU A 89 13.03 -10.00 -10.09
CA GLU A 89 13.25 -9.77 -11.53
C GLU A 89 14.61 -10.29 -12.00
N ALA A 90 15.64 -10.24 -11.16
CA ALA A 90 16.95 -10.80 -11.48
C ALA A 90 16.97 -12.34 -11.47
N THR A 91 16.17 -12.97 -10.62
CA THR A 91 16.19 -14.43 -10.42
C THR A 91 15.22 -15.16 -11.35
N ILE A 92 14.10 -14.54 -11.72
CA ILE A 92 13.02 -15.21 -12.46
C ILE A 92 12.85 -14.55 -13.84
N PRO A 93 13.38 -15.15 -14.91
CA PRO A 93 13.31 -14.58 -16.26
C PRO A 93 11.86 -14.34 -16.72
N GLY A 94 11.61 -13.18 -17.33
CA GLY A 94 10.27 -12.82 -17.83
C GLY A 94 9.25 -12.49 -16.73
N SER A 95 9.64 -12.55 -15.47
CA SER A 95 8.81 -12.11 -14.36
C SER A 95 8.75 -10.59 -14.28
N ALA A 96 7.63 -10.09 -13.76
CA ALA A 96 7.46 -8.68 -13.43
C ALA A 96 7.13 -8.57 -11.94
N ALA A 97 7.54 -7.49 -11.30
CA ALA A 97 7.12 -7.21 -9.94
C ALA A 97 6.86 -5.72 -9.73
N LEU A 98 5.96 -5.40 -8.80
CA LEU A 98 5.52 -4.04 -8.54
C LEU A 98 5.59 -3.75 -7.05
N VAL A 99 6.26 -2.66 -6.69
CA VAL A 99 6.10 -2.03 -5.38
C VAL A 99 4.86 -1.15 -5.44
N LEU A 100 3.90 -1.38 -4.56
CA LEU A 100 2.64 -0.64 -4.50
C LEU A 100 2.78 0.68 -3.71
N ASN A 101 1.76 1.53 -3.84
CA ASN A 101 1.70 2.81 -3.14
C ASN A 101 1.21 2.63 -1.70
N ASP A 102 1.69 3.46 -0.79
CA ASP A 102 1.22 3.49 0.59
C ASP A 102 -0.33 3.54 0.68
N GLY A 103 -0.89 2.68 1.53
CA GLY A 103 -2.34 2.55 1.72
C GLY A 103 -3.00 1.48 0.84
N THR A 104 -2.27 0.83 -0.07
CA THR A 104 -2.69 -0.48 -0.60
C THR A 104 -2.58 -1.55 0.47
N LYS A 105 -3.36 -2.62 0.29
CA LYS A 105 -3.38 -3.74 1.25
C LYS A 105 -2.14 -4.63 1.16
N ALA A 106 -1.46 -4.64 0.01
CA ALA A 106 -0.19 -5.33 -0.18
C ALA A 106 0.89 -4.28 -0.43
N ASP A 107 2.15 -4.63 -0.17
CA ASP A 107 3.29 -3.77 -0.46
C ASP A 107 3.93 -4.13 -1.79
N VAL A 108 3.87 -5.42 -2.16
CA VAL A 108 4.45 -5.94 -3.40
C VAL A 108 3.46 -6.87 -4.11
N LEU A 109 3.43 -6.78 -5.44
CA LEU A 109 2.84 -7.80 -6.31
C LEU A 109 3.95 -8.48 -7.11
N LEU A 110 3.97 -9.81 -7.08
CA LEU A 110 4.93 -10.63 -7.83
C LEU A 110 4.17 -11.37 -8.94
N ARG A 111 4.55 -11.18 -10.19
CA ARG A 111 3.87 -11.81 -11.33
C ARG A 111 4.20 -13.30 -11.39
N LEU A 112 3.15 -14.10 -11.49
CA LEU A 112 3.18 -15.57 -11.42
C LEU A 112 3.40 -16.23 -12.78
N SER A 113 2.81 -15.67 -13.83
CA SER A 113 2.87 -16.17 -15.21
C SER A 113 2.54 -15.06 -16.20
N GLU A 114 2.61 -15.37 -17.49
CA GLU A 114 2.17 -14.43 -18.55
C GLU A 114 0.67 -14.10 -18.45
N GLU A 115 -0.16 -14.98 -17.89
CA GLU A 115 -1.62 -14.88 -17.84
C GLU A 115 -2.16 -14.08 -16.62
N ASP A 116 -1.65 -12.87 -16.42
CA ASP A 116 -2.17 -11.88 -15.44
C ASP A 116 -2.33 -12.39 -13.99
N ALA A 117 -1.65 -13.47 -13.62
CA ALA A 117 -1.67 -14.01 -12.28
C ALA A 117 -0.63 -13.30 -11.40
N TRP A 118 -1.03 -12.82 -10.22
CA TRP A 118 -0.18 -12.06 -9.30
C TRP A 118 -0.27 -12.59 -7.87
N LEU A 119 0.88 -12.72 -7.20
CA LEU A 119 0.99 -13.01 -5.78
C LEU A 119 1.07 -11.71 -4.98
N PRO A 120 0.03 -11.37 -4.19
CA PRO A 120 0.09 -10.24 -3.29
C PRO A 120 0.88 -10.59 -2.02
N VAL A 121 1.87 -9.76 -1.70
CA VAL A 121 2.73 -9.91 -0.51
C VAL A 121 2.62 -8.66 0.35
N GLN A 122 2.31 -8.85 1.63
CA GLN A 122 2.47 -7.82 2.66
C GLN A 122 3.80 -8.01 3.36
N LEU A 123 4.57 -6.95 3.50
CA LEU A 123 5.78 -6.88 4.30
C LEU A 123 5.46 -6.30 5.67
N LYS A 124 6.18 -6.79 6.67
CA LYS A 124 6.27 -6.21 8.01
C LYS A 124 7.73 -6.23 8.39
N THR A 125 8.30 -5.07 8.63
CA THR A 125 9.71 -4.97 9.00
C THR A 125 9.87 -4.61 10.47
N THR A 126 10.99 -5.03 11.03
CA THR A 126 11.48 -4.52 12.31
C THR A 126 12.98 -4.31 12.26
N GLY A 127 13.44 -3.23 12.89
CA GLY A 127 14.85 -2.86 12.91
C GLY A 127 15.72 -3.75 13.80
N GLY A 128 15.10 -4.48 14.73
CA GLY A 128 15.80 -5.45 15.56
C GLY A 128 14.98 -6.03 16.69
N ALA A 129 15.64 -6.81 17.54
CA ALA A 129 15.00 -7.42 18.70
C ALA A 129 14.41 -6.36 19.65
N LYS A 130 13.33 -6.73 20.33
CA LYS A 130 12.63 -5.93 21.31
C LYS A 130 13.57 -5.62 22.48
N LYS A 131 13.60 -4.37 22.92
CA LYS A 131 14.42 -3.94 24.06
C LYS A 131 14.10 -4.77 25.30
N GLY A 132 15.13 -5.37 25.89
CA GLY A 132 15.01 -6.26 27.06
C GLY A 132 14.70 -7.73 26.71
N GLU A 133 14.47 -8.05 25.44
CA GLU A 133 14.21 -9.40 24.94
C GLU A 133 15.05 -9.65 23.67
N PRO A 134 16.35 -9.96 23.79
CA PRO A 134 17.31 -9.94 22.67
C PRO A 134 17.03 -10.96 21.55
N ASN A 135 16.10 -11.88 21.75
CA ASN A 135 15.70 -12.91 20.77
C ASN A 135 14.22 -12.81 20.38
N THR A 136 13.56 -11.68 20.65
CA THR A 136 12.15 -11.49 20.31
C THR A 136 11.99 -10.32 19.36
N TRP A 137 11.44 -10.55 18.18
CA TRP A 137 11.12 -9.51 17.21
C TRP A 137 9.63 -9.21 17.23
N TYR A 138 9.26 -7.94 17.14
CA TYR A 138 7.87 -7.50 17.25
C TYR A 138 7.39 -6.90 15.92
N PHE A 139 6.25 -7.40 15.43
CA PHE A 139 5.61 -6.94 14.21
C PHE A 139 4.20 -6.46 14.52
N HIS A 140 3.88 -5.25 14.08
CA HIS A 140 2.59 -4.60 14.35
C HIS A 140 1.60 -4.81 13.21
N ASN A 141 0.31 -4.84 13.56
CA ASN A 141 -0.81 -4.88 12.62
C ASN A 141 -0.66 -5.98 11.55
N VAL A 142 -0.48 -7.23 11.97
CA VAL A 142 -0.31 -8.40 11.08
C VAL A 142 -1.63 -9.03 10.62
N THR A 143 -2.76 -8.46 11.03
CA THR A 143 -4.11 -8.93 10.67
C THR A 143 -4.68 -8.19 9.46
N GLY A 144 -5.77 -8.69 8.92
CA GLY A 144 -6.47 -8.08 7.78
C GLY A 144 -5.98 -8.58 6.43
N TYR A 145 -4.86 -9.30 6.36
CA TYR A 145 -4.23 -9.78 5.12
C TYR A 145 -4.70 -11.16 4.65
N SER A 146 -5.97 -11.50 4.90
CA SER A 146 -6.57 -12.74 4.39
C SER A 146 -6.34 -12.91 2.89
N GLY A 147 -5.93 -14.12 2.49
CA GLY A 147 -5.57 -14.49 1.12
C GLY A 147 -4.18 -14.05 0.66
N MET A 148 -3.33 -13.54 1.55
CA MET A 148 -2.00 -13.02 1.20
C MET A 148 -0.89 -13.70 2.02
N CYS A 149 0.33 -13.66 1.47
CA CYS A 149 1.54 -13.96 2.24
C CYS A 149 1.93 -12.72 3.06
N VAL A 150 2.15 -12.91 4.36
CA VAL A 150 2.67 -11.87 5.26
C VAL A 150 4.12 -12.21 5.60
N VAL A 151 5.05 -11.42 5.08
CA VAL A 151 6.49 -11.59 5.26
C VAL A 151 6.95 -10.67 6.40
N CYS A 152 7.44 -11.27 7.48
CA CYS A 152 7.98 -10.58 8.64
C CYS A 152 9.52 -10.58 8.55
N TRP A 153 10.10 -9.45 8.17
CA TRP A 153 11.53 -9.29 7.89
C TRP A 153 12.28 -8.67 9.09
N ARG A 154 13.34 -9.35 9.52
CA ARG A 154 14.27 -8.89 10.57
C ARG A 154 15.42 -8.14 9.93
N CYS A 155 15.45 -6.82 10.06
CA CYS A 155 16.45 -6.01 9.36
C CYS A 155 17.86 -6.16 9.94
N ASP A 156 17.98 -6.41 11.24
CA ASP A 156 19.23 -6.66 11.95
C ASP A 156 19.86 -8.02 11.59
N VAL A 157 19.02 -9.02 11.27
CA VAL A 157 19.47 -10.37 10.91
C VAL A 157 19.60 -10.54 9.39
N GLY A 158 18.76 -9.87 8.61
CA GLY A 158 18.74 -9.97 7.15
C GLY A 158 17.95 -11.16 6.61
N ASP A 159 16.88 -11.56 7.31
CA ASP A 159 16.04 -12.69 6.90
C ASP A 159 14.55 -12.51 7.27
N ALA A 160 13.73 -13.49 6.88
CA ALA A 160 12.29 -13.44 7.00
C ALA A 160 11.66 -14.72 7.59
N TRP A 161 10.53 -14.48 8.27
CA TRP A 161 9.48 -15.47 8.47
C TRP A 161 8.31 -15.17 7.56
N VAL A 162 7.70 -16.22 6.99
CA VAL A 162 6.51 -16.06 6.13
C VAL A 162 5.31 -16.70 6.80
N TYR A 163 4.19 -15.97 6.81
CA TYR A 163 2.94 -16.40 7.45
C TYR A 163 1.78 -16.39 6.46
N ASN A 164 0.82 -17.29 6.71
CA ASN A 164 -0.48 -17.25 6.04
C ASN A 164 -1.33 -16.13 6.64
N GLY A 165 -1.77 -15.19 5.81
CA GLY A 165 -2.59 -14.06 6.26
C GLY A 165 -3.99 -14.45 6.77
N ASN A 166 -4.58 -15.57 6.33
CA ASN A 166 -5.81 -16.10 6.92
C ASN A 166 -5.58 -16.55 8.36
N ALA A 167 -4.54 -17.36 8.60
CA ALA A 167 -4.22 -17.88 9.92
C ALA A 167 -3.92 -16.76 10.93
N LEU A 168 -3.21 -15.71 10.49
CA LEU A 168 -2.97 -14.53 11.32
C LEU A 168 -4.26 -13.76 11.64
N ASN A 169 -5.16 -13.63 10.65
CA ASN A 169 -6.43 -12.94 10.83
C ASN A 169 -7.39 -13.69 11.76
N GLU A 170 -7.52 -15.01 11.60
CA GLU A 170 -8.36 -15.88 12.44
C GLU A 170 -7.93 -15.89 13.90
N ARG A 171 -6.62 -15.75 14.16
CA ARG A 171 -6.10 -15.59 15.51
C ARG A 171 -6.59 -14.32 16.21
N GLY A 172 -7.01 -13.30 15.45
CA GLY A 172 -7.58 -12.06 15.98
C GLY A 172 -6.60 -11.19 16.76
N LYS A 173 -5.28 -11.41 16.62
CA LYS A 173 -4.24 -10.66 17.34
C LYS A 173 -3.50 -9.73 16.39
N LEU A 174 -3.67 -8.43 16.60
CA LEU A 174 -3.05 -7.37 15.81
C LEU A 174 -1.54 -7.48 15.74
N ASP A 175 -0.91 -7.90 16.83
CA ASP A 175 0.55 -7.92 16.94
C ASP A 175 1.11 -9.34 16.99
N LEU A 176 2.34 -9.48 16.50
CA LEU A 176 3.08 -10.72 16.44
C LEU A 176 4.48 -10.54 17.03
N SER A 177 4.70 -11.11 18.22
CA SER A 177 6.04 -11.31 18.77
C SER A 177 6.58 -12.66 18.33
N VAL A 178 7.70 -12.67 17.62
CA VAL A 178 8.36 -13.90 17.17
C VAL A 178 9.65 -14.09 17.94
N THR A 179 9.73 -15.21 18.64
CA THR A 179 10.95 -15.69 19.31
C THR A 179 11.28 -17.04 18.68
N PRO A 180 12.53 -17.29 18.24
CA PRO A 180 12.93 -18.58 17.72
C PRO A 180 12.56 -19.72 18.68
N LEU A 181 12.13 -20.85 18.12
CA LEU A 181 11.72 -22.05 18.87
C LEU A 181 10.51 -21.86 19.80
N ARG A 182 9.74 -20.77 19.62
CA ARG A 182 8.47 -20.56 20.32
C ARG A 182 7.30 -20.68 19.37
N LYS A 183 6.10 -20.81 19.94
CA LYS A 183 4.82 -20.98 19.23
C LYS A 183 4.65 -20.09 17.99
N ASN A 184 4.95 -18.78 18.09
CA ASN A 184 4.75 -17.87 16.95
C ASN A 184 5.79 -18.08 15.82
N CYS A 185 6.96 -18.63 16.12
CA CYS A 185 7.92 -19.05 15.09
C CYS A 185 7.45 -20.34 14.41
N GLU A 186 6.85 -21.27 15.15
CA GLU A 186 6.31 -22.53 14.61
C GLU A 186 5.09 -22.35 13.72
N LEU A 187 4.38 -21.24 13.87
CA LEU A 187 3.25 -20.87 12.99
C LEU A 187 3.69 -20.37 11.61
N ALA A 188 4.98 -20.08 11.40
CA ALA A 188 5.48 -19.62 10.11
C ALA A 188 5.45 -20.77 9.10
N LEU A 189 4.97 -20.48 7.88
CA LEU A 189 5.03 -21.40 6.74
C LEU A 189 6.47 -21.67 6.31
N ALA A 190 7.33 -20.66 6.45
CA ALA A 190 8.76 -20.73 6.21
C ALA A 190 9.51 -19.76 7.10
N ARG A 191 10.77 -20.05 7.38
CA ARG A 191 11.58 -19.35 8.39
C ARG A 191 13.03 -19.20 8.00
N ASP A 192 13.65 -18.18 8.57
CA ASP A 192 15.07 -17.86 8.43
C ASP A 192 15.48 -17.73 6.95
N LEU A 193 14.56 -17.17 6.14
CA LEU A 193 14.76 -16.98 4.72
C LEU A 193 15.51 -15.67 4.47
N ASN A 194 16.77 -15.75 4.06
CA ASN A 194 17.44 -14.60 3.48
C ASN A 194 16.74 -14.17 2.17
N LEU A 195 17.15 -13.05 1.57
CA LEU A 195 16.44 -12.47 0.43
C LEU A 195 16.32 -13.45 -0.76
N ASP A 196 17.36 -14.23 -1.01
CA ASP A 196 17.42 -15.18 -2.13
C ASP A 196 16.52 -16.39 -1.86
N ALA A 197 16.60 -16.95 -0.66
CA ALA A 197 15.73 -18.04 -0.23
C ALA A 197 14.25 -17.61 -0.18
N LEU A 198 13.98 -16.35 0.19
CA LEU A 198 12.64 -15.78 0.19
C LEU A 198 12.07 -15.68 -1.22
N VAL A 199 12.84 -15.17 -2.18
CA VAL A 199 12.41 -15.10 -3.59
C VAL A 199 12.13 -16.49 -4.14
N GLN A 200 13.02 -17.45 -3.88
CA GLN A 200 12.84 -18.83 -4.31
C GLN A 200 11.56 -19.43 -3.71
N TRP A 201 11.37 -19.30 -2.40
CA TRP A 201 10.19 -19.83 -1.72
C TRP A 201 8.90 -19.20 -2.23
N LEU A 202 8.87 -17.87 -2.43
CA LEU A 202 7.72 -17.16 -2.99
C LEU A 202 7.42 -17.63 -4.42
N SER A 203 8.44 -17.91 -5.23
CA SER A 203 8.29 -18.45 -6.58
C SER A 203 7.68 -19.86 -6.58
N GLU A 204 8.03 -20.70 -5.62
CA GLU A 204 7.45 -22.03 -5.49
C GLU A 204 5.97 -21.96 -5.07
N GLN A 205 5.63 -21.10 -4.11
CA GLN A 205 4.23 -20.89 -3.72
C GLN A 205 3.40 -20.31 -4.86
N ALA A 206 3.99 -19.37 -5.59
CA ALA A 206 3.46 -18.78 -6.80
C ALA A 206 3.04 -19.83 -7.83
N GLN A 207 3.96 -20.74 -8.16
CA GLN A 207 3.72 -21.82 -9.12
C GLN A 207 2.67 -22.81 -8.62
N ALA A 208 2.72 -23.19 -7.34
CA ALA A 208 1.73 -24.09 -6.75
C ALA A 208 0.31 -23.51 -6.80
N GLN A 209 0.16 -22.20 -6.54
CA GLN A 209 -1.13 -21.52 -6.61
C GLN A 209 -1.68 -21.47 -8.05
N ALA A 210 -0.82 -21.17 -9.04
CA ALA A 210 -1.22 -21.14 -10.45
C ALA A 210 -1.68 -22.53 -10.93
N GLN A 211 -0.95 -23.60 -10.54
CA GLN A 211 -1.33 -24.98 -10.88
C GLN A 211 -2.67 -25.39 -10.26
N ALA A 212 -2.90 -25.04 -8.99
CA ALA A 212 -4.17 -25.32 -8.32
C ALA A 212 -5.35 -24.60 -8.98
N GLN A 213 -5.15 -23.35 -9.42
CA GLN A 213 -6.18 -22.58 -10.12
C GLN A 213 -6.51 -23.16 -11.50
N ALA A 214 -5.50 -23.56 -12.28
CA ALA A 214 -5.70 -24.20 -13.58
C ALA A 214 -6.47 -25.53 -13.45
N GLN A 215 -6.16 -26.33 -12.42
CA GLN A 215 -6.87 -27.58 -12.15
C GLN A 215 -8.35 -27.36 -11.77
N ALA A 216 -8.64 -26.32 -10.98
CA ALA A 216 -10.01 -26.00 -10.57
C ALA A 216 -10.88 -25.47 -11.73
N GLN A 217 -10.28 -24.89 -12.77
CA GLN A 217 -11.00 -24.40 -13.95
C GLN A 217 -11.25 -25.47 -15.02
N ALA A 218 -10.53 -26.59 -14.94
CA ALA A 218 -10.68 -27.73 -15.85
C ALA A 218 -11.74 -28.75 -15.39
N GLN A 219 -12.40 -28.52 -14.25
CA GLN A 219 -13.48 -29.33 -13.67
C GLN A 219 -14.82 -28.61 -13.81
#